data_AF-A0A2S9GQI2-F1
#
_entry.id   AF-A0A2S9GQI2-F1
#
_cell.length_a   1.000
_cell.length_b   1.000
_cell.length_c   1.000
_cell.angle_alpha   90.00
_cell.angle_beta   90.00
_cell.angle_gamma   90.00
#
_symmetry.space_group_name_H-M   'P 1'
#
loop_
_entity.id
_entity.type
_entity.pdbx_description
1 polymer ?
#
loop_
_entity_poly.entity_id
_entity_poly.type
_entity_poly.pdbx_seq_one_letter_code
_entity_poly.pdbx_strand_id
1 'polypeptide(L)' 'ADPKGVLHTHGTLVRQTSTWPEAIRFVTGSAADPVIVCAMPFFWIGGVLAATGALHEPVTLIVMPKLDAGL' A
#
# COMPACT_ATOMS: atom_id res chain seq x y z
N ALA A 1 20.85 -2.69 19.07
CA ALA A 1 20.06 -1.45 19.22
C ALA A 1 18.62 -1.85 19.39
N ASP A 2 17.91 -1.25 20.36
CA ASP A 2 16.52 -1.61 20.64
C ASP A 2 15.57 -1.07 19.57
N PRO A 3 14.46 -1.78 19.29
CA PRO A 3 13.47 -1.34 18.31
C PRO A 3 12.86 0.00 18.73
N LYS A 4 12.70 0.90 17.76
CA LYS A 4 12.08 2.22 17.95
C LYS A 4 10.71 2.25 17.27
N GLY A 5 9.73 2.87 17.92
CA GLY A 5 8.46 3.19 17.29
C GLY A 5 8.63 4.36 16.32
N VAL A 6 8.47 4.12 15.02
CA VAL A 6 8.53 5.18 14.01
C VAL A 6 7.21 5.95 14.03
N LEU A 7 7.29 7.29 14.16
CA LEU A 7 6.12 8.16 14.13
C LEU A 7 5.83 8.60 12.68
N HIS A 8 4.60 8.36 12.24
CA HIS A 8 4.07 8.88 10.99
C HIS A 8 2.92 9.85 11.29
N THR A 9 2.92 11.01 10.65
CA THR A 9 1.78 11.93 10.67
C THR A 9 0.85 11.62 9.50
N HIS A 10 -0.39 12.09 9.57
CA HIS A 10 -1.32 12.01 8.45
C HIS A 10 -0.70 12.54 7.14
N GLY A 11 -0.05 13.72 7.20
CA GLY A 11 0.61 14.32 6.03
C GLY A 11 1.76 13.46 5.47
N THR A 12 2.47 12.71 6.31
CA THR A 12 3.52 11.79 5.82
C THR A 12 2.95 10.62 5.04
N LEU A 13 1.81 10.07 5.46
CA LEU A 13 1.14 8.97 4.76
C LEU A 13 0.53 9.45 3.44
N VAL A 14 -0.17 10.59 3.47
CA VAL A 14 -0.77 11.19 2.25
C VAL A 14 0.31 11.45 1.21
N ARG A 15 1.40 12.16 1.55
CA ARG A 15 2.47 12.47 0.59
C ARG A 15 3.16 11.24 0.03
N GLN A 16 3.30 10.18 0.84
CA GLN A 16 3.94 8.95 0.41
C GLN A 16 3.08 8.14 -0.58
N THR A 17 1.76 8.31 -0.54
CA THR A 17 0.81 7.41 -1.23
C THR A 17 -0.07 8.10 -2.27
N SER A 18 -0.14 9.43 -2.30
CA SER A 18 -1.05 10.18 -3.18
C SER A 18 -0.80 9.97 -4.67
N THR A 19 0.42 9.59 -5.07
CA THR A 19 0.78 9.36 -6.47
C THR A 19 0.67 7.90 -6.90
N TRP A 20 0.30 7.00 -5.98
CA TRP A 20 0.26 5.57 -6.27
C TRP A 20 -0.73 5.20 -7.38
N PRO A 21 -1.96 5.75 -7.45
CA PRO A 21 -2.89 5.41 -8.54
C PRO A 21 -2.31 5.71 -9.92
N GLU A 22 -1.71 6.89 -10.10
CA GLU A 22 -1.04 7.28 -11.35
C GLU A 22 0.19 6.42 -11.63
N ALA A 23 1.02 6.17 -10.61
CA ALA A 23 2.21 5.33 -10.75
C ALA A 23 1.87 3.90 -11.16
N ILE A 24 0.79 3.31 -10.63
CA ILE A 24 0.33 1.97 -11.02
C ILE A 24 -0.11 1.97 -12.49
N ARG A 25 -0.91 2.95 -12.92
CA ARG A 25 -1.30 3.06 -14.34
C ARG A 25 -0.09 3.21 -15.25
N PHE A 26 0.88 4.02 -14.86
CA PHE A 26 2.14 4.21 -15.59
C PHE A 26 2.94 2.90 -15.71
N VAL A 27 3.14 2.19 -14.60
CA VAL A 27 3.95 0.95 -14.58
C VAL A 27 3.25 -0.21 -15.29
N THR A 28 1.91 -0.30 -15.19
CA THR A 28 1.13 -1.39 -15.79
C THR A 28 0.75 -1.12 -17.25
N GLY A 29 0.79 0.14 -17.71
CA GLY A 29 0.27 0.55 -19.01
C GLY A 29 -1.25 0.42 -19.16
N SER A 30 -1.97 0.19 -18.05
CA SER A 30 -3.42 0.00 -18.03
C SER A 30 -4.14 1.29 -17.66
N ALA A 31 -5.20 1.62 -18.39
CA ALA A 31 -6.12 2.70 -18.05
C ALA A 31 -7.24 2.27 -17.08
N ALA A 32 -7.28 0.99 -16.69
CA ALA A 32 -8.26 0.49 -15.73
C ALA A 32 -8.01 1.02 -14.32
N ASP A 33 -9.03 0.90 -13.46
CA ASP A 33 -8.92 1.17 -12.04
C ASP A 33 -7.78 0.36 -11.42
N PRO A 34 -6.83 0.99 -10.68
CA PRO A 34 -5.69 0.29 -10.11
C PRO A 34 -6.09 -0.82 -9.13
N VAL A 35 -5.32 -1.90 -9.13
CA VAL A 35 -5.47 -3.00 -8.17
C VAL A 35 -4.15 -3.18 -7.42
N ILE A 36 -4.21 -3.21 -6.09
CA ILE A 36 -3.06 -3.46 -5.21
C ILE A 36 -3.26 -4.81 -4.53
N VAL A 37 -2.29 -5.70 -4.66
CA VAL A 37 -2.20 -6.91 -3.81
C VAL A 37 -1.34 -6.59 -2.59
N CYS A 38 -1.96 -6.58 -1.42
CA CYS A 38 -1.26 -6.41 -0.15
C CYS A 38 -0.92 -7.76 0.47
N ALA A 39 0.31 -8.23 0.22
CA ALA A 39 0.89 -9.42 0.84
C ALA A 39 1.58 -9.15 2.18
N MET A 40 1.46 -7.92 2.69
CA MET A 40 2.14 -7.46 3.89
C MET A 40 1.14 -7.23 5.02
N PRO A 41 1.48 -7.55 6.29
CA PRO A 41 0.57 -7.36 7.41
C PRO A 41 0.35 -5.86 7.70
N PHE A 42 -0.82 -5.49 8.20
CA PHE A 42 -1.18 -4.08 8.47
C PHE A 42 -0.47 -3.45 9.67
N PHE A 43 0.19 -4.23 10.53
CA PHE A 43 1.07 -3.68 11.55
C PHE A 43 2.44 -3.26 10.97
N TRP A 44 2.74 -3.62 9.73
CA TRP A 44 3.96 -3.22 9.02
C TRP A 44 3.67 -2.07 8.05
N ILE A 45 4.64 -1.17 7.87
CA ILE A 45 4.44 0.08 7.13
C ILE A 45 3.91 -0.15 5.72
N GLY A 46 4.36 -1.16 4.97
CA GLY A 46 3.82 -1.39 3.62
C GLY A 46 2.37 -1.86 3.61
N GLY A 47 1.87 -2.52 4.67
CA GLY A 47 0.44 -2.81 4.79
C GLY A 47 -0.37 -1.53 5.02
N VAL A 48 0.13 -0.63 5.88
CA VAL A 48 -0.46 0.70 6.07
C VAL A 48 -0.44 1.50 4.77
N LEU A 49 0.69 1.55 4.06
CA LEU A 49 0.82 2.28 2.80
C LEU A 49 -0.11 1.73 1.71
N ALA A 50 -0.27 0.41 1.61
CA ALA A 50 -1.21 -0.20 0.67
C ALA A 50 -2.65 0.19 0.98
N ALA A 51 -3.04 0.15 2.26
CA ALA A 51 -4.37 0.58 2.71
C ALA A 51 -4.61 2.07 2.44
N THR A 52 -3.70 2.96 2.85
CA THR A 52 -3.89 4.40 2.66
C THR A 52 -3.73 4.83 1.21
N GLY A 53 -2.90 4.14 0.43
CA GLY A 53 -2.76 4.37 -1.00
C GLY A 53 -4.02 4.04 -1.78
N ALA A 54 -4.76 3.02 -1.34
CA ALA A 54 -6.03 2.66 -1.96
C ALA A 54 -7.17 3.64 -1.65
N LEU A 55 -7.00 4.57 -0.72
CA LEU A 55 -8.05 5.53 -0.33
C LEU A 55 -8.07 6.81 -1.19
N HIS A 56 -7.05 7.04 -2.04
CA HIS A 56 -6.96 8.29 -2.83
C HIS A 56 -7.90 8.33 -4.05
N GLU A 57 -8.20 7.16 -4.62
CA GLU A 57 -8.99 6.99 -5.85
C GLU A 57 -9.73 5.63 -5.78
N PRO A 58 -10.56 5.26 -6.78
CA PRO A 58 -11.17 3.93 -6.89
C PRO A 58 -10.15 2.80 -7.10
N VAL A 59 -9.32 2.53 -6.09
CA VAL A 59 -8.31 1.47 -6.10
C VAL A 59 -8.85 0.25 -5.38
N THR A 60 -8.79 -0.92 -6.02
CA THR A 60 -9.14 -2.18 -5.36
C THR A 60 -7.96 -2.68 -4.55
N LEU A 61 -8.15 -2.89 -3.24
CA LEU A 61 -7.16 -3.52 -2.37
C LEU A 61 -7.50 -4.99 -2.15
N ILE A 62 -6.69 -5.89 -2.68
CA ILE A 62 -6.77 -7.32 -2.43
C ILE A 62 -5.83 -7.65 -1.27
N VAL A 63 -6.40 -8.06 -0.14
CA VAL A 63 -5.62 -8.39 1.06
C VAL A 63 -5.32 -9.88 1.07
N MET A 64 -4.03 -10.22 1.17
CA MET A 64 -3.59 -11.58 1.47
C MET A 64 -3.27 -11.65 2.97
N PRO A 65 -4.21 -12.12 3.82
CA PRO A 65 -4.07 -12.02 5.28
C PRO A 65 -2.93 -12.90 5.83
N LYS A 66 -2.56 -13.95 5.09
CA LYS A 66 -1.42 -14.81 5.39
C LYS A 66 -0.71 -15.12 4.08
N LEU A 67 0.51 -14.60 3.92
CA LEU A 67 1.40 -15.03 2.85
C LEU A 67 1.92 -16.43 3.20
N ASP A 68 1.64 -17.39 2.34
CA ASP A 68 2.20 -18.74 2.41
C ASP A 68 3.26 -18.88 1.32
N ALA A 69 4.50 -19.17 1.72
CA ALA A 69 5.61 -19.33 0.80
C ALA A 69 5.68 -20.75 0.19
N GLY A 70 4.81 -21.67 0.62
CA GLY A 70 4.76 -23.04 0.12
C GLY A 70 6.04 -23.82 0.42
N LEU A 71 6.17 -24.29 1.66
CA LEU A 71 7.13 -25.35 2.04
C LEU A 71 6.51 -26.73 1.80
#